data_AF-A0A2X2JBQ4-F1
#
_entry.id   AF-A0A2X2JBQ4-F1
#
_cell.length_a   1.000
_cell.length_b   1.000
_cell.length_c   1.000
_cell.angle_alpha   90.00
_cell.angle_beta   90.00
_cell.angle_gamma   90.00
#
_symmetry.space_group_name_H-M   'P 1'
#
loop_
_entity.id
_entity.type
_entity.pdbx_description
1 polymer ?
#
loop_
_entity_poly.entity_id
_entity_poly.type
_entity_poly.pdbx_seq_one_letter_code
_entity_poly.pdbx_strand_id
1 'polypeptide(L)'
;MLESFVGDLIQSLGGEKGITPHMEELIKGGILFDHIYSAADRSDKGMVAVLSGFPAQGPESIIKYIDKHENMPAIGQEFDHAGYETSFYHGGQSEFYNFKSYMLTHGMSRVVDNANFGLDAERASWGVYDHVVFNQMIKDFKKEKQPFFSTIFTLINHEPFELKHGYKFGNATNADKFRSTANYTDSAVFDFINKAKKEAWYKNTLFVIVADHGHRLPSEKWELFHPNRFHIPLIFFGDVIKPEYRGKIFNRIGNQTDLATTLLTQLKLPTDRYHWSRDLFNPTTPQIAFYNSKDAFGVITPQQAVSFDNVGRIINYRSNKEYPAGKTDSLLNIGKAYYQDVYREFLKY
;
A
#
# COMPACT_ATOMS: atom_id res chain seq x y z
N MET A 1 0.63 5.06 -3.66
CA MET A 1 0.77 4.42 -2.35
C MET A 1 0.53 5.47 -1.28
N LEU A 2 -0.30 5.17 -0.30
CA LEU A 2 -0.68 6.12 0.76
C LEU A 2 -0.04 5.72 2.10
N GLU A 3 0.66 6.67 2.70
CA GLU A 3 1.30 6.54 4.03
C GLU A 3 0.26 6.36 5.15
N SER A 4 0.41 5.28 5.91
CA SER A 4 -0.40 4.97 7.10
C SER A 4 -1.93 5.02 6.88
N PHE A 5 -2.40 4.71 5.67
CA PHE A 5 -3.82 4.95 5.31
C PHE A 5 -4.70 3.70 5.53
N VAL A 6 -4.97 3.38 6.80
CA VAL A 6 -5.73 2.17 7.20
C VAL A 6 -7.21 2.16 6.80
N GLY A 7 -7.81 0.97 6.78
CA GLY A 7 -9.24 0.76 6.52
C GLY A 7 -10.17 1.51 7.48
N ASP A 8 -9.75 1.73 8.74
CA ASP A 8 -10.50 2.51 9.74
C ASP A 8 -10.77 3.98 9.29
N LEU A 9 -10.08 4.48 8.27
CA LEU A 9 -10.27 5.82 7.70
C LEU A 9 -11.36 5.88 6.60
N ILE A 10 -11.79 4.73 6.07
CA ILE A 10 -12.67 4.62 4.90
C ILE A 10 -13.98 3.94 5.30
N GLN A 11 -15.11 4.60 5.06
CA GLN A 11 -16.42 4.13 5.49
C GLN A 11 -16.78 2.78 4.84
N SER A 12 -16.51 2.62 3.55
CA SER A 12 -16.77 1.37 2.81
C SER A 12 -15.94 0.18 3.31
N LEU A 13 -14.90 0.42 4.11
CA LEU A 13 -14.09 -0.62 4.76
C LEU A 13 -14.49 -0.86 6.23
N GLY A 14 -15.60 -0.27 6.68
CA GLY A 14 -16.05 -0.35 8.09
C GLY A 14 -15.46 0.73 8.99
N GLY A 15 -14.73 1.69 8.41
CA GLY A 15 -14.12 2.82 9.11
C GLY A 15 -15.10 3.92 9.53
N GLU A 16 -14.55 4.95 10.17
CA GLU A 16 -15.32 6.08 10.68
C GLU A 16 -15.81 6.98 9.53
N LYS A 17 -17.13 7.26 9.54
CA LYS A 17 -17.78 8.03 8.48
C LYS A 17 -17.28 9.48 8.44
N GLY A 18 -16.94 9.95 7.24
CA GLY A 18 -16.66 11.36 6.97
C GLY A 18 -15.20 11.77 7.06
N ILE A 19 -14.29 10.86 7.43
CA ILE A 19 -12.84 11.13 7.41
C ILE A 19 -12.33 11.28 5.96
N THR A 20 -12.69 10.36 5.06
CA THR A 20 -12.18 10.32 3.68
C THR A 20 -13.32 10.32 2.64
N PRO A 21 -14.14 11.38 2.60
CA PRO A 21 -15.31 11.42 1.72
C PRO A 21 -14.95 11.29 0.23
N HIS A 22 -13.77 11.72 -0.20
CA HIS A 22 -13.39 11.64 -1.60
C HIS A 22 -12.96 10.23 -2.01
N MET A 23 -12.35 9.44 -1.13
CA MET A 23 -12.13 8.01 -1.34
C MET A 23 -13.44 7.28 -1.63
N GLU A 24 -14.52 7.61 -0.91
CA GLU A 24 -15.85 7.04 -1.17
C GLU A 24 -16.38 7.39 -2.56
N GLU A 25 -16.08 8.57 -3.10
CA GLU A 25 -16.41 8.93 -4.48
C GLU A 25 -15.61 8.13 -5.50
N LEU A 26 -14.31 7.93 -5.25
CA LEU A 26 -13.44 7.12 -6.12
C LEU A 26 -13.88 5.65 -6.14
N ILE A 27 -14.30 5.10 -4.99
CA ILE A 27 -14.83 3.74 -4.87
C ILE A 27 -16.09 3.56 -5.72
N LYS A 28 -17.05 4.52 -5.68
CA LYS A 28 -18.28 4.45 -6.49
C LYS A 28 -17.99 4.40 -8.00
N GLY A 29 -16.93 5.07 -8.45
CA GLY A 29 -16.51 5.08 -9.85
C GLY A 29 -15.56 3.95 -10.24
N GLY A 30 -15.08 3.15 -9.27
CA GLY A 30 -13.99 2.20 -9.44
C GLY A 30 -14.33 0.79 -8.96
N ILE A 31 -13.30 0.06 -8.55
CA ILE A 31 -13.35 -1.27 -7.98
C ILE A 31 -12.68 -1.20 -6.60
N LEU A 32 -13.34 -1.74 -5.58
CA LEU A 32 -12.79 -1.89 -4.24
C LEU A 32 -12.50 -3.37 -3.96
N PHE A 33 -11.30 -3.68 -3.47
CA PHE A 33 -11.04 -4.92 -2.75
C PHE A 33 -11.08 -4.63 -1.26
N ASP A 34 -12.09 -5.16 -0.57
CA ASP A 34 -12.45 -4.73 0.78
C ASP A 34 -11.83 -5.57 1.90
N HIS A 35 -11.12 -6.65 1.59
CA HIS A 35 -10.43 -7.52 2.57
C HIS A 35 -8.93 -7.65 2.25
N ILE A 36 -8.27 -6.51 2.02
CA ILE A 36 -6.82 -6.46 1.79
C ILE A 36 -6.08 -6.13 3.08
N TYR A 37 -5.05 -6.91 3.38
CA TYR A 37 -4.24 -6.74 4.58
C TYR A 37 -2.79 -6.46 4.22
N SER A 38 -2.16 -5.56 4.96
CA SER A 38 -0.75 -5.27 4.81
C SER A 38 0.09 -6.46 5.27
N ALA A 39 1.04 -6.86 4.44
CA ALA A 39 2.09 -7.82 4.78
C ALA A 39 3.28 -7.15 5.49
N ALA A 40 3.07 -5.93 6.03
CA ALA A 40 4.09 -5.07 6.61
C ALA A 40 3.52 -4.17 7.73
N ASP A 41 4.38 -3.78 8.67
CA ASP A 41 4.09 -2.85 9.77
C ASP A 41 4.74 -1.47 9.61
N ARG A 42 5.52 -1.26 8.53
CA ARG A 42 6.29 -0.04 8.25
C ARG A 42 6.46 0.21 6.75
N SER A 43 6.69 1.46 6.39
CA SER A 43 6.80 1.95 5.01
C SER A 43 7.91 1.28 4.21
N ASP A 44 9.08 1.05 4.83
CA ASP A 44 10.24 0.43 4.19
C ASP A 44 9.96 -1.00 3.71
N LYS A 45 9.13 -1.73 4.44
CA LYS A 45 8.65 -3.07 4.07
C LYS A 45 7.42 -3.00 3.16
N GLY A 46 6.53 -2.05 3.43
CA GLY A 46 5.28 -1.87 2.71
C GLY A 46 5.48 -1.57 1.23
N MET A 47 6.45 -0.70 0.93
CA MET A 47 6.87 -0.35 -0.42
C MET A 47 7.34 -1.56 -1.23
N VAL A 48 8.19 -2.40 -0.62
CA VAL A 48 8.68 -3.64 -1.24
C VAL A 48 7.52 -4.63 -1.44
N ALA A 49 6.64 -4.77 -0.46
CA ALA A 49 5.47 -5.63 -0.59
C ALA A 49 4.57 -5.19 -1.76
N VAL A 50 4.35 -3.89 -1.94
CA VAL A 50 3.53 -3.35 -3.04
C VAL A 50 4.20 -3.52 -4.41
N LEU A 51 5.50 -3.22 -4.53
CA LEU A 51 6.18 -3.15 -5.82
C LEU A 51 6.85 -4.45 -6.25
N SER A 52 7.34 -5.25 -5.31
CA SER A 52 7.96 -6.56 -5.55
C SER A 52 7.03 -7.74 -5.27
N GLY A 53 5.87 -7.50 -4.67
CA GLY A 53 5.05 -8.59 -4.15
C GLY A 53 5.72 -9.37 -3.01
N PHE A 54 6.83 -8.88 -2.43
CA PHE A 54 7.62 -9.62 -1.45
C PHE A 54 7.18 -9.29 -0.01
N PRO A 55 6.70 -10.28 0.77
CA PRO A 55 6.19 -10.06 2.13
C PRO A 55 7.30 -9.63 3.09
N ALA A 56 7.00 -8.88 4.16
CA ALA A 56 8.02 -8.39 5.07
C ALA A 56 8.76 -9.51 5.84
N GLN A 57 9.99 -9.22 6.28
CA GLN A 57 10.88 -10.19 6.93
C GLN A 57 10.95 -10.04 8.46
N GLY A 58 9.83 -9.73 9.10
CA GLY A 58 9.73 -9.55 10.56
C GLY A 58 10.49 -8.32 11.05
N PRO A 59 11.62 -8.44 11.78
CA PRO A 59 12.42 -7.28 12.21
C PRO A 59 13.11 -6.55 11.06
N GLU A 60 13.51 -7.27 10.01
CA GLU A 60 14.32 -6.73 8.93
C GLU A 60 13.49 -6.15 7.78
N SER A 61 14.13 -5.27 7.00
CA SER A 61 13.59 -4.79 5.73
C SER A 61 14.65 -4.96 4.65
N ILE A 62 14.36 -5.79 3.65
CA ILE A 62 15.28 -6.10 2.55
C ILE A 62 15.73 -4.85 1.78
N ILE A 63 14.94 -3.78 1.76
CA ILE A 63 15.30 -2.52 1.08
C ILE A 63 16.59 -1.89 1.62
N LYS A 64 17.02 -2.24 2.85
CA LYS A 64 18.26 -1.76 3.47
C LYS A 64 19.51 -2.48 2.96
N TYR A 65 19.35 -3.60 2.26
CA TYR A 65 20.42 -4.46 1.78
C TYR A 65 20.47 -4.37 0.25
N ILE A 66 21.35 -3.51 -0.27
CA ILE A 66 21.43 -3.22 -1.71
C ILE A 66 21.74 -4.48 -2.52
N ASP A 67 22.72 -5.26 -2.05
CA ASP A 67 23.13 -6.55 -2.60
C ASP A 67 21.98 -7.56 -2.67
N LYS A 68 21.02 -7.48 -1.75
CA LYS A 68 19.84 -8.35 -1.75
C LYS A 68 18.76 -7.82 -2.67
N HIS A 69 18.34 -6.57 -2.45
CA HIS A 69 17.15 -6.06 -3.12
C HIS A 69 17.37 -5.90 -4.63
N GLU A 70 18.59 -5.65 -5.13
CA GLU A 70 18.85 -5.57 -6.57
C GLU A 70 18.58 -6.89 -7.32
N ASN A 71 18.57 -8.01 -6.61
CA ASN A 71 18.28 -9.34 -7.15
C ASN A 71 16.79 -9.71 -7.10
N MET A 72 15.94 -8.84 -6.54
CA MET A 72 14.50 -9.04 -6.46
C MET A 72 13.78 -8.51 -7.70
N PRO A 73 12.62 -9.08 -8.07
CA PRO A 73 11.76 -8.46 -9.06
C PRO A 73 11.03 -7.25 -8.46
N ALA A 74 10.72 -6.25 -9.28
CA ALA A 74 9.66 -5.31 -8.98
C ALA A 74 8.96 -4.85 -10.26
N ILE A 75 7.69 -4.47 -10.14
CA ILE A 75 6.83 -4.18 -11.28
C ILE A 75 7.38 -3.04 -12.16
N GLY A 76 8.17 -2.12 -11.58
CA GLY A 76 8.85 -1.07 -12.33
C GLY A 76 9.74 -1.62 -13.45
N GLN A 77 10.46 -2.73 -13.21
CA GLN A 77 11.27 -3.40 -14.23
C GLN A 77 10.40 -3.99 -15.34
N GLU A 78 9.23 -4.55 -15.02
CA GLU A 78 8.33 -5.10 -16.05
C GLU A 78 7.77 -4.00 -16.95
N PHE A 79 7.44 -2.84 -16.36
CA PHE A 79 6.99 -1.67 -17.12
C PHE A 79 8.12 -1.08 -17.97
N ASP A 80 9.32 -0.92 -17.41
CA ASP A 80 10.50 -0.44 -18.14
C ASP A 80 10.84 -1.37 -19.32
N HIS A 81 10.90 -2.68 -19.10
CA HIS A 81 11.12 -3.68 -20.16
C HIS A 81 10.00 -3.67 -21.22
N ALA A 82 8.77 -3.33 -20.84
CA ALA A 82 7.65 -3.16 -21.76
C ALA A 82 7.67 -1.81 -22.51
N GLY A 83 8.68 -0.95 -22.27
CA GLY A 83 8.87 0.33 -22.95
C GLY A 83 8.04 1.48 -22.39
N TYR A 84 7.60 1.39 -21.13
CA TYR A 84 6.91 2.49 -20.44
C TYR A 84 7.94 3.50 -19.92
N GLU A 85 7.58 4.78 -19.94
CA GLU A 85 8.30 5.75 -19.10
C GLU A 85 7.96 5.50 -17.62
N THR A 86 8.97 5.46 -16.76
CA THR A 86 8.79 5.08 -15.36
C THR A 86 9.24 6.17 -14.39
N SER A 87 8.39 6.50 -13.42
CA SER A 87 8.75 7.53 -12.44
C SER A 87 8.22 7.31 -11.03
N PHE A 88 9.05 7.64 -10.04
CA PHE A 88 8.70 7.65 -8.62
C PHE A 88 8.69 9.08 -8.08
N TYR A 89 7.62 9.43 -7.37
CA TYR A 89 7.43 10.73 -6.72
C TYR A 89 7.31 10.59 -5.21
N HIS A 90 8.01 11.46 -4.46
CA HIS A 90 7.95 11.49 -3.01
C HIS A 90 8.20 12.90 -2.48
N GLY A 91 7.51 13.29 -1.41
CA GLY A 91 7.74 14.61 -0.79
C GLY A 91 8.98 14.67 0.11
N GLY A 92 9.41 13.53 0.63
CA GLY A 92 10.52 13.40 1.58
C GLY A 92 11.87 13.17 0.92
N GLN A 93 12.90 13.04 1.74
CA GLN A 93 14.24 12.66 1.28
C GLN A 93 14.27 11.16 0.96
N SER A 94 14.30 10.82 -0.32
CA SER A 94 14.16 9.42 -0.78
C SER A 94 15.36 8.53 -0.42
N GLU A 95 16.49 9.09 0.02
CA GLU A 95 17.64 8.35 0.52
C GLU A 95 17.46 7.81 1.95
N PHE A 96 16.57 8.38 2.78
CA PHE A 96 16.46 8.08 4.22
C PHE A 96 16.15 6.60 4.55
N TYR A 97 15.49 5.88 3.64
CA TYR A 97 15.25 4.43 3.72
C TYR A 97 15.68 3.67 2.46
N ASN A 98 16.65 4.22 1.73
CA ASN A 98 17.16 3.62 0.49
C ASN A 98 16.09 3.51 -0.62
N PHE A 99 14.98 4.27 -0.55
CA PHE A 99 13.93 4.28 -1.57
C PHE A 99 14.49 4.67 -2.93
N LYS A 100 15.38 5.67 -2.97
CA LYS A 100 16.01 6.09 -4.23
C LYS A 100 16.78 4.97 -4.90
N SER A 101 17.65 4.29 -4.14
CA SER A 101 18.45 3.17 -4.65
C SER A 101 17.52 2.07 -5.16
N TYR A 102 16.56 1.65 -4.33
CA TYR A 102 15.57 0.66 -4.70
C TYR A 102 14.82 1.03 -5.98
N MET A 103 14.30 2.26 -6.11
CA MET A 103 13.55 2.69 -7.29
C MET A 103 14.42 2.65 -8.56
N LEU A 104 15.64 3.18 -8.48
CA LEU A 104 16.57 3.21 -9.63
C LEU A 104 17.03 1.80 -10.04
N THR A 105 17.30 0.89 -9.10
CA THR A 105 17.66 -0.50 -9.43
C THR A 105 16.48 -1.32 -9.95
N HIS A 106 15.25 -0.86 -9.70
CA HIS A 106 14.01 -1.55 -10.07
C HIS A 106 13.25 -0.87 -11.21
N GLY A 107 13.97 -0.25 -12.14
CA GLY A 107 13.42 0.21 -13.41
C GLY A 107 12.58 1.47 -13.32
N MET A 108 12.73 2.29 -12.26
CA MET A 108 12.21 3.66 -12.27
C MET A 108 13.26 4.59 -12.85
N SER A 109 13.06 5.06 -14.08
CA SER A 109 14.05 5.88 -14.79
C SER A 109 14.17 7.29 -14.21
N ARG A 110 13.11 7.79 -13.56
CA ARG A 110 13.10 9.11 -12.91
C ARG A 110 12.60 9.05 -11.47
N VAL A 111 13.36 9.68 -10.57
CA VAL A 111 12.96 9.93 -9.18
C VAL A 111 12.81 11.43 -8.97
N VAL A 112 11.63 11.86 -8.50
CA VAL A 112 11.33 13.23 -8.08
C VAL A 112 11.07 13.21 -6.59
N ASP A 113 12.00 13.76 -5.82
CA ASP A 113 11.96 13.78 -4.35
C ASP A 113 12.11 15.21 -3.79
N ASN A 114 12.25 15.34 -2.47
CA ASN A 114 12.41 16.64 -1.79
C ASN A 114 13.46 17.56 -2.43
N ALA A 115 14.55 17.02 -3.00
CA ALA A 115 15.63 17.79 -3.60
C ALA A 115 15.25 18.45 -4.94
N ASN A 116 14.17 17.99 -5.57
CA ASN A 116 13.68 18.55 -6.84
C ASN A 116 12.78 19.79 -6.66
N PHE A 117 12.43 20.15 -5.43
CA PHE A 117 11.55 21.28 -5.13
C PHE A 117 12.34 22.46 -4.56
N GLY A 118 12.01 23.67 -5.03
CA GLY A 118 12.60 24.92 -4.54
C GLY A 118 12.41 25.12 -3.03
N LEU A 119 13.24 25.99 -2.44
CA LEU A 119 13.20 26.32 -1.00
C LEU A 119 11.87 26.95 -0.57
N ASP A 120 11.15 27.57 -1.50
CA ASP A 120 9.85 28.20 -1.33
C ASP A 120 8.68 27.21 -1.37
N ALA A 121 8.91 25.97 -1.82
CA ALA A 121 7.84 24.96 -1.85
C ALA A 121 7.38 24.61 -0.43
N GLU A 122 6.07 24.43 -0.29
CA GLU A 122 5.46 24.20 1.01
C GLU A 122 5.89 22.86 1.60
N ARG A 123 6.38 22.89 2.85
CA ARG A 123 6.90 21.72 3.57
C ARG A 123 6.33 21.56 4.96
N ALA A 124 6.12 20.32 5.38
CA ALA A 124 6.03 19.88 6.77
C ALA A 124 7.41 19.39 7.26
N SER A 125 7.48 18.91 8.49
CA SER A 125 8.72 18.37 9.08
C SER A 125 9.39 17.28 8.23
N TRP A 126 8.60 16.41 7.59
CA TRP A 126 9.12 15.30 6.77
C TRP A 126 9.52 15.69 5.34
N GLY A 127 9.08 16.84 4.85
CA GLY A 127 9.33 17.25 3.47
C GLY A 127 8.16 17.97 2.82
N VAL A 128 8.13 17.92 1.49
CA VAL A 128 7.17 18.63 0.64
C VAL A 128 5.76 18.07 0.82
N TYR A 129 4.77 18.96 0.89
CA TYR A 129 3.37 18.57 1.01
C TYR A 129 2.86 17.79 -0.21
N ASP A 130 2.00 16.79 0.03
CA ASP A 130 1.48 15.90 -1.02
C ASP A 130 0.86 16.65 -2.21
N HIS A 131 0.07 17.70 -1.97
CA HIS A 131 -0.55 18.49 -3.04
C HIS A 131 0.49 19.20 -3.94
N VAL A 132 1.65 19.58 -3.39
CA VAL A 132 2.75 20.19 -4.16
C VAL A 132 3.38 19.13 -5.06
N VAL A 133 3.62 17.93 -4.54
CA VAL A 133 4.14 16.79 -5.33
C VAL A 133 3.16 16.41 -6.44
N PHE A 134 1.87 16.28 -6.13
CA PHE A 134 0.83 16.01 -7.12
C PHE A 134 0.74 17.09 -8.21
N ASN A 135 0.89 18.37 -7.84
CA ASN A 135 0.94 19.46 -8.81
C ASN A 135 2.14 19.35 -9.74
N GLN A 136 3.29 18.89 -9.23
CA GLN A 136 4.46 18.63 -10.06
C GLN A 136 4.22 17.45 -11.01
N MET A 137 3.62 16.35 -10.53
CA MET A 137 3.22 15.23 -11.39
C MET A 137 2.34 15.66 -12.57
N ILE A 138 1.32 16.51 -12.33
CA ILE A 138 0.47 17.04 -13.41
C ILE A 138 1.29 17.83 -14.45
N LYS A 139 2.28 18.63 -14.01
CA LYS A 139 3.14 19.39 -14.91
C LYS A 139 4.04 18.48 -15.75
N ASP A 140 4.58 17.45 -15.12
CA ASP A 140 5.49 16.50 -15.77
C ASP A 140 4.72 15.62 -16.77
N PHE A 141 3.55 15.10 -16.39
CA PHE A 141 2.73 14.22 -17.24
C PHE A 141 2.17 14.89 -18.49
N LYS A 142 2.15 16.22 -18.56
CA LYS A 142 1.85 16.95 -19.81
C LYS A 142 2.89 16.73 -20.91
N LYS A 143 4.12 16.38 -20.52
CA LYS A 143 5.27 16.21 -21.42
C LYS A 143 5.73 14.75 -21.48
N GLU A 144 5.15 13.89 -20.65
CA GLU A 144 5.53 12.48 -20.56
C GLU A 144 5.14 11.75 -21.83
N LYS A 145 6.06 10.92 -22.30
CA LYS A 145 5.78 10.00 -23.40
C LYS A 145 4.90 8.88 -22.88
N GLN A 146 3.84 8.56 -23.61
CA GLN A 146 2.96 7.43 -23.31
C GLN A 146 3.45 6.16 -24.03
N PRO A 147 3.27 4.96 -23.43
CA PRO A 147 2.67 4.73 -22.12
C PRO A 147 3.65 5.04 -20.96
N PHE A 148 3.10 5.32 -19.77
CA PHE A 148 3.89 5.57 -18.57
C PHE A 148 3.38 4.76 -17.38
N PHE A 149 4.28 4.41 -16.48
CA PHE A 149 3.99 3.83 -15.16
C PHE A 149 4.61 4.72 -14.10
N SER A 150 3.79 5.35 -13.28
CA SER A 150 4.29 6.21 -12.22
C SER A 150 3.69 5.88 -10.88
N THR A 151 4.54 6.00 -9.87
CA THR A 151 4.18 5.78 -8.47
C THR A 151 4.44 7.05 -7.68
N ILE A 152 3.54 7.35 -6.75
CA ILE A 152 3.74 8.36 -5.72
C ILE A 152 3.63 7.67 -4.36
N PHE A 153 4.53 8.04 -3.45
CA PHE A 153 4.40 7.73 -2.03
C PHE A 153 4.14 9.00 -1.24
N THR A 154 2.92 9.14 -0.70
CA THR A 154 2.52 10.31 0.09
C THR A 154 3.27 10.37 1.41
N LEU A 155 3.23 11.52 2.08
CA LEU A 155 4.09 11.79 3.23
C LEU A 155 3.36 12.36 4.44
N ILE A 156 2.29 13.13 4.24
CA ILE A 156 1.79 14.03 5.29
C ILE A 156 1.04 13.30 6.41
N ASN A 157 0.49 12.12 6.13
CA ASN A 157 -0.15 11.29 7.14
C ASN A 157 0.84 10.49 8.01
N HIS A 158 1.89 11.17 8.51
CA HIS A 158 2.99 10.60 9.29
C HIS A 158 3.22 11.42 10.58
N GLU A 159 3.60 10.77 11.70
CA GLU A 159 3.88 11.44 12.97
C GLU A 159 4.90 12.58 12.80
N PRO A 160 4.73 13.76 13.42
CA PRO A 160 3.74 14.09 14.44
C PRO A 160 2.39 14.59 13.89
N PHE A 161 2.09 14.28 12.62
CA PHE A 161 0.85 14.61 11.90
C PHE A 161 0.63 16.13 11.77
N GLU A 162 1.64 16.83 11.29
CA GLU A 162 1.63 18.30 11.19
C GLU A 162 0.87 18.81 9.97
N LEU A 163 -0.13 19.68 10.22
CA LEU A 163 -0.81 20.47 9.21
C LEU A 163 -0.71 21.96 9.51
N LYS A 164 -0.29 22.75 8.52
CA LYS A 164 -0.25 24.22 8.60
C LYS A 164 -1.62 24.86 8.38
N HIS A 165 -2.47 24.24 7.56
CA HIS A 165 -3.78 24.78 7.15
C HIS A 165 -4.93 24.40 8.09
N GLY A 166 -4.62 23.99 9.31
CA GLY A 166 -5.59 23.59 10.31
C GLY A 166 -5.96 22.11 10.27
N TYR A 167 -6.72 21.69 11.29
CA TYR A 167 -7.06 20.30 11.56
C TYR A 167 -8.57 20.13 11.58
N LYS A 168 -9.14 19.53 10.52
CA LYS A 168 -10.59 19.34 10.40
C LYS A 168 -11.21 18.59 11.58
N PHE A 169 -10.48 17.61 12.13
CA PHE A 169 -10.91 16.80 13.27
C PHE A 169 -10.29 17.25 14.60
N GLY A 170 -9.60 18.39 14.61
CA GLY A 170 -8.87 18.89 15.78
C GLY A 170 -7.44 18.34 15.90
N ASN A 171 -6.73 18.85 16.90
CA ASN A 171 -5.31 18.51 17.15
C ASN A 171 -5.04 18.18 18.63
N ALA A 172 -6.08 17.91 19.41
CA ALA A 172 -5.98 17.63 20.84
C ALA A 172 -5.30 16.29 21.11
N THR A 173 -5.58 15.28 20.28
CA THR A 173 -4.96 13.95 20.37
C THR A 173 -4.23 13.58 19.07
N ASN A 174 -3.34 12.59 19.11
CA ASN A 174 -2.74 12.05 17.89
C ASN A 174 -3.78 11.42 16.97
N ALA A 175 -4.85 10.83 17.52
CA ALA A 175 -5.95 10.31 16.72
C ALA A 175 -6.65 11.43 15.92
N ASP A 176 -6.91 12.59 16.53
CA ASP A 176 -7.52 13.75 15.85
C ASP A 176 -6.63 14.31 14.74
N LYS A 177 -5.32 14.39 15.03
CA LYS A 177 -4.34 14.81 14.02
C LYS A 177 -4.27 13.81 12.87
N PHE A 178 -4.22 12.52 13.15
CA PHE A 178 -4.22 11.44 12.16
C PHE A 178 -5.46 11.49 11.25
N ARG A 179 -6.66 11.67 11.83
CA ARG A 179 -7.89 11.88 11.03
C ARG A 179 -7.76 13.11 10.12
N SER A 180 -7.18 14.19 10.64
CA SER A 180 -7.01 15.44 9.90
C SER A 180 -5.99 15.31 8.76
N THR A 181 -4.84 14.68 8.97
CA THR A 181 -3.83 14.43 7.93
C THR A 181 -4.31 13.44 6.88
N ALA A 182 -5.08 12.42 7.28
CA ALA A 182 -5.76 11.52 6.35
C ALA A 182 -6.79 12.26 5.49
N ASN A 183 -7.62 13.14 6.08
CA ASN A 183 -8.57 13.95 5.33
C ASN A 183 -7.90 14.97 4.40
N TYR A 184 -6.76 15.54 4.80
CA TYR A 184 -5.93 16.35 3.91
C TYR A 184 -5.43 15.53 2.72
N THR A 185 -4.90 14.33 2.96
CA THR A 185 -4.38 13.44 1.91
C THR A 185 -5.50 13.01 0.94
N ASP A 186 -6.69 12.68 1.47
CA ASP A 186 -7.91 12.43 0.70
C ASP A 186 -8.24 13.60 -0.25
N SER A 187 -8.19 14.82 0.27
CA SER A 187 -8.44 16.04 -0.51
C SER A 187 -7.37 16.28 -1.59
N ALA A 188 -6.08 16.05 -1.26
CA ALA A 188 -4.97 16.22 -2.18
C ALA A 188 -5.03 15.22 -3.35
N VAL A 189 -5.35 13.96 -3.08
CA VAL A 189 -5.58 12.93 -4.11
C VAL A 189 -6.76 13.33 -4.99
N PHE A 190 -7.88 13.77 -4.40
CA PHE A 190 -9.06 14.15 -5.18
C PHE A 190 -8.81 15.37 -6.09
N ASP A 191 -8.10 16.38 -5.60
CA ASP A 191 -7.68 17.52 -6.41
C ASP A 191 -6.75 17.11 -7.56
N PHE A 192 -5.78 16.22 -7.31
CA PHE A 192 -4.95 15.63 -8.36
C PHE A 192 -5.81 14.96 -9.44
N ILE A 193 -6.78 14.14 -9.06
CA ILE A 193 -7.68 13.47 -10.01
C ILE A 193 -8.55 14.46 -10.79
N ASN A 194 -9.05 15.53 -10.16
CA ASN A 194 -9.82 16.56 -10.85
C ASN A 194 -8.99 17.39 -11.84
N LYS A 195 -7.70 17.58 -11.56
CA LYS A 195 -6.74 18.16 -12.51
C LYS A 195 -6.44 17.17 -13.63
N ALA A 196 -6.16 15.91 -13.30
CA ALA A 196 -5.87 14.85 -14.24
C ALA A 196 -6.99 14.67 -15.27
N LYS A 197 -8.27 14.73 -14.86
CA LYS A 197 -9.46 14.66 -15.76
C LYS A 197 -9.44 15.66 -16.91
N LYS A 198 -8.67 16.74 -16.81
CA LYS A 198 -8.52 17.78 -17.85
C LYS A 198 -7.40 17.48 -18.84
N GLU A 199 -6.57 16.48 -18.56
CA GLU A 199 -5.41 16.10 -19.36
C GLU A 199 -5.76 14.99 -20.35
N ALA A 200 -5.08 14.99 -21.50
CA ALA A 200 -5.37 14.05 -22.59
C ALA A 200 -5.10 12.58 -22.23
N TRP A 201 -4.14 12.31 -21.34
CA TRP A 201 -3.75 10.96 -20.92
C TRP A 201 -4.79 10.28 -20.01
N TYR A 202 -5.61 11.05 -19.29
CA TYR A 202 -6.50 10.52 -18.24
C TYR A 202 -7.43 9.40 -18.70
N LYS A 203 -8.01 9.54 -19.90
CA LYS A 203 -8.97 8.56 -20.45
C LYS A 203 -8.37 7.16 -20.63
N ASN A 204 -7.05 7.07 -20.73
CA ASN A 204 -6.31 5.82 -20.93
C ASN A 204 -5.43 5.46 -19.71
N THR A 205 -5.72 6.01 -18.52
CA THR A 205 -4.94 5.77 -17.31
C THR A 205 -5.75 5.01 -16.27
N LEU A 206 -5.17 3.92 -15.76
CA LEU A 206 -5.61 3.26 -14.54
C LEU A 206 -4.93 3.92 -13.34
N PHE A 207 -5.72 4.30 -12.35
CA PHE A 207 -5.22 4.73 -11.05
C PHE A 207 -5.42 3.62 -10.03
N VAL A 208 -4.40 3.39 -9.21
CA VAL A 208 -4.45 2.42 -8.12
C VAL A 208 -4.08 3.12 -6.81
N ILE A 209 -4.97 3.03 -5.83
CA ILE A 209 -4.70 3.42 -4.45
C ILE A 209 -4.49 2.15 -3.64
N VAL A 210 -3.37 2.12 -2.91
CA VAL A 210 -3.03 1.09 -1.93
C VAL A 210 -2.27 1.75 -0.79
N ALA A 211 -2.54 1.36 0.45
CA ALA A 211 -1.72 1.81 1.57
C ALA A 211 -0.46 0.95 1.71
N ASP A 212 0.58 1.50 2.31
CA ASP A 212 1.84 0.81 2.52
C ASP A 212 1.82 -0.11 3.76
N HIS A 213 1.14 0.28 4.84
CA HIS A 213 1.03 -0.54 6.03
C HIS A 213 -0.19 -0.26 6.92
N GLY A 214 -0.30 -1.08 7.97
CA GLY A 214 -1.27 -0.94 9.04
C GLY A 214 -0.90 0.08 10.13
N HIS A 215 -1.89 0.66 10.80
CA HIS A 215 -1.72 1.70 11.83
C HIS A 215 -2.73 1.54 12.98
N ARG A 216 -2.38 1.98 14.22
CA ARG A 216 -3.29 1.85 15.39
C ARG A 216 -4.32 2.97 15.38
N LEU A 217 -3.92 4.13 14.86
CA LEU A 217 -4.80 5.28 14.72
C LEU A 217 -5.72 5.07 13.52
N PRO A 218 -6.93 5.62 13.53
CA PRO A 218 -7.48 6.50 14.57
C PRO A 218 -8.23 5.74 15.68
N SER A 219 -8.45 4.44 15.54
CA SER A 219 -9.34 3.70 16.46
C SER A 219 -8.70 3.40 17.81
N GLU A 220 -7.39 3.16 17.83
CA GLU A 220 -6.62 2.69 19.00
C GLU A 220 -7.16 1.38 19.60
N LYS A 221 -7.98 0.65 18.84
CA LYS A 221 -8.60 -0.62 19.27
C LYS A 221 -7.75 -1.83 18.97
N TRP A 222 -6.90 -1.73 17.94
CA TRP A 222 -6.25 -2.88 17.32
C TRP A 222 -4.75 -2.90 17.64
N GLU A 223 -4.37 -3.82 18.52
CA GLU A 223 -2.98 -4.17 18.80
C GLU A 223 -2.34 -4.92 17.62
N LEU A 224 -1.00 -5.07 17.64
CA LEU A 224 -0.23 -5.74 16.58
C LEU A 224 -0.61 -7.20 16.30
N PHE A 225 -1.37 -7.84 17.18
CA PHE A 225 -1.90 -9.19 16.97
C PHE A 225 -3.28 -9.23 16.32
N HIS A 226 -3.95 -8.08 16.18
CA HIS A 226 -5.31 -8.05 15.66
C HIS A 226 -5.28 -7.81 14.14
N PRO A 227 -5.94 -8.61 13.30
CA PRO A 227 -5.88 -8.48 11.84
C PRO A 227 -6.33 -7.10 11.34
N ASN A 228 -7.32 -6.47 11.98
CA ASN A 228 -7.76 -5.12 11.62
C ASN A 228 -6.68 -4.04 11.76
N ARG A 229 -5.61 -4.27 12.55
CA ARG A 229 -4.44 -3.38 12.59
C ARG A 229 -3.78 -3.25 11.22
N PHE A 230 -3.92 -4.27 10.36
CA PHE A 230 -3.28 -4.39 9.05
C PHE A 230 -4.28 -4.22 7.90
N HIS A 231 -5.56 -4.00 8.17
CA HIS A 231 -6.56 -3.83 7.11
C HIS A 231 -6.37 -2.49 6.39
N ILE A 232 -6.26 -2.53 5.06
CA ILE A 232 -5.87 -1.39 4.22
C ILE A 232 -6.70 -1.34 2.93
N PRO A 233 -6.83 -0.16 2.30
CA PRO A 233 -7.51 -0.04 1.02
C PRO A 233 -6.69 -0.61 -0.13
N LEU A 234 -7.42 -1.17 -1.11
CA LEU A 234 -6.96 -1.37 -2.48
C LEU A 234 -8.09 -0.98 -3.43
N ILE A 235 -7.90 0.12 -4.17
CA ILE A 235 -8.91 0.73 -5.02
C ILE A 235 -8.35 0.92 -6.42
N PHE A 236 -9.04 0.38 -7.42
CA PHE A 236 -8.71 0.58 -8.84
C PHE A 236 -9.77 1.50 -9.43
N PHE A 237 -9.38 2.59 -10.08
CA PHE A 237 -10.34 3.55 -10.64
C PHE A 237 -9.78 4.28 -11.87
N GLY A 238 -10.68 4.96 -12.59
CA GLY A 238 -10.37 5.67 -13.84
C GLY A 238 -11.34 5.28 -14.95
N ASP A 239 -11.33 6.05 -16.04
CA ASP A 239 -12.26 5.83 -17.16
C ASP A 239 -12.03 4.51 -17.90
N VAL A 240 -10.82 3.94 -17.77
CA VAL A 240 -10.44 2.63 -18.32
C VAL A 240 -11.18 1.46 -17.66
N ILE A 241 -11.75 1.65 -16.46
CA ILE A 241 -12.58 0.62 -15.82
C ILE A 241 -13.88 0.49 -16.61
N LYS A 242 -14.14 -0.73 -17.11
CA LYS A 242 -15.35 -1.02 -17.87
C LYS A 242 -16.61 -0.75 -17.04
N PRO A 243 -17.70 -0.23 -17.63
CA PRO A 243 -18.90 0.15 -16.89
C PRO A 243 -19.45 -0.93 -15.95
N GLU A 244 -19.41 -2.20 -16.35
CA GLU A 244 -19.90 -3.33 -15.56
C GLU A 244 -19.05 -3.68 -14.34
N TYR A 245 -17.90 -3.03 -14.16
CA TYR A 245 -17.06 -3.16 -12.96
C TYR A 245 -17.07 -1.92 -12.06
N ARG A 246 -17.62 -0.79 -12.51
CA ARG A 246 -17.67 0.43 -11.70
C ARG A 246 -18.61 0.26 -10.52
N GLY A 247 -18.15 0.63 -9.33
CA GLY A 247 -18.83 0.42 -8.05
C GLY A 247 -18.80 -1.02 -7.54
N LYS A 248 -18.05 -1.94 -8.18
CA LYS A 248 -17.94 -3.32 -7.67
C LYS A 248 -17.04 -3.39 -6.46
N ILE A 249 -17.51 -4.15 -5.47
CA ILE A 249 -16.73 -4.55 -4.30
C ILE A 249 -16.41 -6.03 -4.44
N PHE A 250 -15.12 -6.37 -4.41
CA PHE A 250 -14.62 -7.73 -4.45
C PHE A 250 -14.30 -8.19 -3.03
N ASN A 251 -15.20 -9.01 -2.49
CA ASN A 251 -15.14 -9.54 -1.13
C ASN A 251 -14.15 -10.71 -1.03
N ARG A 252 -12.85 -10.40 -1.08
CA ARG A 252 -11.80 -11.42 -1.11
C ARG A 252 -10.60 -11.08 -0.24
N ILE A 253 -10.20 -12.05 0.57
CA ILE A 253 -9.02 -11.93 1.43
C ILE A 253 -7.75 -12.01 0.58
N GLY A 254 -6.91 -10.98 0.70
CA GLY A 254 -5.60 -10.90 0.05
C GLY A 254 -4.66 -9.96 0.78
N ASN A 255 -3.47 -9.78 0.21
CA ASN A 255 -2.44 -8.88 0.68
C ASN A 255 -2.16 -7.77 -0.32
N GLN A 256 -1.52 -6.68 0.12
CA GLN A 256 -0.98 -5.69 -0.83
C GLN A 256 0.06 -6.28 -1.79
N THR A 257 0.69 -7.40 -1.43
CA THR A 257 1.60 -8.14 -2.30
C THR A 257 0.91 -8.64 -3.57
N ASP A 258 -0.40 -8.91 -3.51
CA ASP A 258 -1.19 -9.41 -4.63
C ASP A 258 -1.40 -8.35 -5.74
N LEU A 259 -1.09 -7.07 -5.48
CA LEU A 259 -1.19 -6.02 -6.49
C LEU A 259 -0.31 -6.29 -7.71
N ALA A 260 0.91 -6.79 -7.52
CA ALA A 260 1.84 -7.02 -8.63
C ALA A 260 1.26 -7.97 -9.69
N THR A 261 0.92 -9.20 -9.32
CA THR A 261 0.32 -10.19 -10.22
C THR A 261 -1.05 -9.74 -10.71
N THR A 262 -1.89 -9.15 -9.86
CA THR A 262 -3.21 -8.65 -10.27
C THR A 262 -3.08 -7.60 -11.40
N LEU A 263 -2.18 -6.63 -11.26
CA LEU A 263 -1.99 -5.56 -12.24
C LEU A 263 -1.34 -6.09 -13.54
N LEU A 264 -0.23 -6.81 -13.42
CA LEU A 264 0.53 -7.30 -14.57
C LEU A 264 -0.28 -8.29 -15.42
N THR A 265 -1.12 -9.13 -14.79
CA THR A 265 -2.03 -10.04 -15.49
C THR A 265 -3.02 -9.29 -16.38
N GLN A 266 -3.62 -8.19 -15.90
CA GLN A 266 -4.55 -7.39 -16.70
C GLN A 266 -3.87 -6.74 -17.92
N LEU A 267 -2.58 -6.43 -17.79
CA LEU A 267 -1.76 -5.84 -18.86
C LEU A 267 -1.07 -6.88 -19.75
N LYS A 268 -1.23 -8.17 -19.44
CA LYS A 268 -0.54 -9.30 -20.12
C LYS A 268 0.99 -9.16 -20.07
N LEU A 269 1.50 -8.64 -18.95
CA LEU A 269 2.92 -8.56 -18.66
C LEU A 269 3.38 -9.80 -17.84
N PRO A 270 4.68 -10.12 -17.83
CA PRO A 270 5.20 -11.30 -17.12
C PRO A 270 4.90 -11.28 -15.61
N THR A 271 4.50 -12.42 -15.06
CA THR A 271 4.19 -12.57 -13.62
C THR A 271 5.04 -13.63 -12.91
N ASP A 272 5.88 -14.38 -13.64
CA ASP A 272 6.55 -15.59 -13.13
C ASP A 272 7.50 -15.33 -11.96
N ARG A 273 8.02 -14.10 -11.84
CA ARG A 273 8.93 -13.70 -10.75
C ARG A 273 8.20 -13.36 -9.44
N TYR A 274 6.87 -13.21 -9.46
CA TYR A 274 6.08 -12.72 -8.32
C TYR A 274 5.32 -13.86 -7.62
N HIS A 275 6.01 -14.91 -7.18
CA HIS A 275 5.37 -16.13 -6.62
C HIS A 275 4.63 -15.90 -5.28
N TRP A 276 4.92 -14.80 -4.58
CA TRP A 276 4.18 -14.37 -3.38
C TRP A 276 2.93 -13.52 -3.68
N SER A 277 2.69 -13.22 -4.95
CA SER A 277 1.62 -12.35 -5.43
C SER A 277 0.62 -13.15 -6.27
N ARG A 278 -0.66 -12.95 -6.02
CA ARG A 278 -1.74 -13.67 -6.71
C ARG A 278 -2.66 -12.70 -7.45
N ASP A 279 -3.34 -13.19 -8.48
CA ASP A 279 -4.40 -12.43 -9.14
C ASP A 279 -5.69 -12.44 -8.31
N LEU A 280 -6.08 -11.27 -7.80
CA LEU A 280 -7.28 -11.08 -6.99
C LEU A 280 -8.57 -11.20 -7.83
N PHE A 281 -8.51 -10.98 -9.15
CA PHE A 281 -9.65 -11.17 -10.03
C PHE A 281 -9.92 -12.64 -10.35
N ASN A 282 -8.93 -13.53 -10.21
CA ASN A 282 -9.09 -14.95 -10.48
C ASN A 282 -9.88 -15.66 -9.36
N PRO A 283 -11.14 -16.11 -9.61
CA PRO A 283 -12.01 -16.72 -8.58
C PRO A 283 -11.40 -17.95 -7.89
N THR A 284 -10.44 -18.65 -8.52
CA THR A 284 -9.83 -19.84 -7.95
C THR A 284 -8.63 -19.56 -7.04
N THR A 285 -8.15 -18.32 -6.99
CA THR A 285 -7.05 -17.92 -6.10
C THR A 285 -7.41 -18.19 -4.62
N PRO A 286 -6.55 -18.87 -3.85
CA PRO A 286 -6.78 -19.08 -2.43
C PRO A 286 -6.95 -17.77 -1.68
N GLN A 287 -8.03 -17.67 -0.88
CA GLN A 287 -8.28 -16.55 0.00
C GLN A 287 -7.50 -16.72 1.30
N ILE A 288 -6.33 -16.09 1.35
CA ILE A 288 -5.45 -16.11 2.51
C ILE A 288 -4.66 -14.81 2.54
N ALA A 289 -4.45 -14.24 3.72
CA ALA A 289 -3.60 -13.08 3.91
C ALA A 289 -2.64 -13.32 5.07
N PHE A 290 -1.43 -12.79 4.95
CA PHE A 290 -0.40 -12.84 5.96
C PHE A 290 -0.03 -11.43 6.39
N TYR A 291 0.21 -11.24 7.68
CA TYR A 291 0.80 -10.02 8.20
C TYR A 291 1.85 -10.37 9.23
N ASN A 292 2.83 -9.51 9.38
CA ASN A 292 3.84 -9.64 10.40
C ASN A 292 4.39 -8.29 10.83
N SER A 293 4.95 -8.31 12.02
CA SER A 293 5.74 -7.26 12.62
C SER A 293 7.03 -7.89 13.16
N LYS A 294 7.81 -7.10 13.89
CA LYS A 294 8.97 -7.60 14.63
C LYS A 294 8.59 -8.77 15.56
N ASP A 295 7.49 -8.64 16.28
CA ASP A 295 7.18 -9.50 17.45
C ASP A 295 6.01 -10.45 17.20
N ALA A 296 5.24 -10.29 16.13
CA ALA A 296 4.10 -11.16 15.84
C ALA A 296 3.94 -11.42 14.34
N PHE A 297 3.29 -12.53 14.01
CA PHE A 297 2.72 -12.74 12.68
C PHE A 297 1.30 -13.29 12.80
N GLY A 298 0.51 -13.11 11.74
CA GLY A 298 -0.82 -13.67 11.64
C GLY A 298 -1.14 -14.14 10.23
N VAL A 299 -2.12 -15.03 10.18
CA VAL A 299 -2.67 -15.59 8.94
C VAL A 299 -4.19 -15.54 9.01
N ILE A 300 -4.80 -15.12 7.91
CA ILE A 300 -6.23 -14.86 7.79
C ILE A 300 -6.79 -15.72 6.65
N THR A 301 -7.85 -16.46 6.89
CA THR A 301 -8.69 -17.15 5.89
C THR A 301 -10.16 -16.81 6.14
N PRO A 302 -11.09 -17.15 5.23
CA PRO A 302 -12.51 -16.88 5.45
C PRO A 302 -13.08 -17.58 6.70
N GLN A 303 -12.44 -18.63 7.20
CA GLN A 303 -12.92 -19.42 8.35
C GLN A 303 -12.25 -19.02 9.67
N GLN A 304 -11.03 -18.48 9.65
CA GLN A 304 -10.24 -18.21 10.84
C GLN A 304 -9.16 -17.16 10.56
N ALA A 305 -8.89 -16.31 11.55
CA ALA A 305 -7.66 -15.53 11.65
C ALA A 305 -6.95 -15.91 12.94
N VAL A 306 -5.66 -16.21 12.86
CA VAL A 306 -4.84 -16.57 14.02
C VAL A 306 -3.58 -15.71 14.03
N SER A 307 -3.22 -15.20 15.20
CA SER A 307 -1.93 -14.54 15.43
C SER A 307 -1.10 -15.26 16.46
N PHE A 308 0.20 -15.20 16.23
CA PHE A 308 1.21 -15.79 17.08
C PHE A 308 2.21 -14.71 17.52
N ASP A 309 2.40 -14.62 18.83
CA ASP A 309 3.44 -13.83 19.45
C ASP A 309 4.76 -14.61 19.38
N ASN A 310 5.74 -14.08 18.63
CA ASN A 310 7.05 -14.68 18.48
C ASN A 310 7.88 -14.63 19.78
N VAL A 311 7.65 -13.61 20.62
CA VAL A 311 8.36 -13.41 21.88
C VAL A 311 7.78 -14.32 22.96
N GLY A 312 6.47 -14.23 23.19
CA GLY A 312 5.76 -15.05 24.17
C GLY A 312 5.59 -16.50 23.77
N ARG A 313 5.73 -16.82 22.47
CA ARG A 313 5.48 -18.13 21.85
C ARG A 313 4.05 -18.64 22.09
N ILE A 314 3.09 -17.73 22.06
CA ILE A 314 1.67 -18.02 22.32
C ILE A 314 0.79 -17.57 21.16
N ILE A 315 -0.36 -18.21 21.02
CA ILE A 315 -1.45 -17.70 20.18
C ILE A 315 -2.16 -16.60 20.98
N ASN A 316 -2.05 -15.36 20.54
CA ASN A 316 -2.65 -14.20 21.19
C ASN A 316 -3.96 -13.73 20.53
N TYR A 317 -4.31 -14.29 19.37
CA TYR A 317 -5.59 -14.01 18.71
C TYR A 317 -6.14 -15.21 17.95
N ARG A 318 -7.48 -15.37 18.05
CA ARG A 318 -8.30 -16.25 17.20
C ARG A 318 -9.60 -15.52 16.90
N SER A 319 -9.96 -15.32 15.64
CA SER A 319 -11.23 -14.66 15.29
C SER A 319 -12.43 -15.57 15.57
N ASN A 320 -12.30 -16.86 15.29
CA ASN A 320 -13.33 -17.87 15.55
C ASN A 320 -12.88 -18.82 16.67
N LYS A 321 -13.45 -18.66 17.86
CA LYS A 321 -13.13 -19.48 19.05
C LYS A 321 -13.65 -20.92 18.94
N GLU A 322 -14.68 -21.14 18.13
CA GLU A 322 -15.29 -22.45 17.88
C GLU A 322 -14.59 -23.24 16.75
N TYR A 323 -13.64 -22.61 16.05
CA TYR A 323 -12.90 -23.30 14.99
C TYR A 323 -12.05 -24.43 15.59
N PRO A 324 -12.11 -25.67 15.07
CA PRO A 324 -11.45 -26.82 15.69
C PRO A 324 -9.97 -26.56 15.97
N ALA A 325 -9.49 -26.91 17.17
CA ALA A 325 -8.12 -26.64 17.60
C ALA A 325 -7.08 -27.18 16.60
N GLY A 326 -7.21 -28.45 16.17
CA GLY A 326 -6.30 -29.03 15.18
C GLY A 326 -6.30 -28.33 13.81
N LYS A 327 -7.43 -27.72 13.40
CA LYS A 327 -7.47 -26.89 12.18
C LYS A 327 -6.82 -25.52 12.39
N THR A 328 -6.96 -24.93 13.58
CA THR A 328 -6.24 -23.72 13.96
C THR A 328 -4.73 -23.96 14.00
N ASP A 329 -4.29 -25.10 14.54
CA ASP A 329 -2.88 -25.48 14.59
C ASP A 329 -2.31 -25.73 13.19
N SER A 330 -3.07 -26.38 12.31
CA SER A 330 -2.71 -26.54 10.89
C SER A 330 -2.54 -25.18 10.20
N LEU A 331 -3.47 -24.26 10.41
CA LEU A 331 -3.37 -22.90 9.86
C LEU A 331 -2.16 -22.13 10.42
N LEU A 332 -1.87 -22.26 11.73
CA LEU A 332 -0.68 -21.67 12.33
C LEU A 332 0.61 -22.25 11.72
N ASN A 333 0.64 -23.56 11.44
CA ASN A 333 1.80 -24.18 10.78
C ASN A 333 2.01 -23.66 9.36
N ILE A 334 0.94 -23.36 8.61
CA ILE A 334 1.03 -22.65 7.32
C ILE A 334 1.66 -21.27 7.51
N GLY A 335 1.22 -20.51 8.53
CA GLY A 335 1.81 -19.21 8.87
C GLY A 335 3.30 -19.29 9.21
N LYS A 336 3.71 -20.28 10.00
CA LYS A 336 5.12 -20.53 10.34
C LYS A 336 5.95 -20.89 9.11
N ALA A 337 5.43 -21.78 8.25
CA ALA A 337 6.10 -22.18 7.01
C ALA A 337 6.26 -20.99 6.06
N TYR A 338 5.22 -20.17 5.90
CA TYR A 338 5.26 -18.94 5.11
C TYR A 338 6.37 -18.00 5.60
N TYR A 339 6.39 -17.72 6.91
CA TYR A 339 7.40 -16.84 7.51
C TYR A 339 8.83 -17.39 7.33
N GLN A 340 9.01 -18.71 7.50
CA GLN A 340 10.30 -19.38 7.28
C GLN A 340 10.75 -19.29 5.82
N ASP A 341 9.83 -19.48 4.88
CA ASP A 341 10.12 -19.46 3.44
C ASP A 341 10.46 -18.05 2.95
N VAL A 342 9.73 -17.02 3.41
CA VAL A 342 10.06 -15.61 3.17
C VAL A 342 11.47 -15.29 3.68
N TYR A 343 11.81 -15.72 4.90
CA TYR A 343 13.15 -15.48 5.44
C TYR A 343 14.24 -16.25 4.71
N ARG A 344 13.98 -17.50 4.27
CA ARG A 344 14.90 -18.28 3.45
C ARG A 344 15.20 -17.58 2.12
N GLU A 345 14.19 -16.98 1.50
CA GLU A 345 14.37 -16.23 0.26
C GLU A 345 15.14 -14.92 0.49
N PHE A 346 14.86 -14.20 1.58
CA PHE A 346 15.67 -13.05 2.02
C PHE A 346 17.15 -13.39 2.21
N LEU A 347 17.48 -14.58 2.71
CA LEU A 347 18.87 -15.03 2.84
C LEU A 347 19.52 -15.40 1.51
N LYS A 348 18.72 -15.74 0.49
CA LYS A 348 19.18 -16.18 -0.83
C LYS A 348 19.45 -15.00 -1.77
N TYR A 349 18.60 -13.98 -1.73
CA TYR A 349 18.97 -12.66 -2.25
C TYR A 349 20.24 -12.19 -1.55
#